data_AF-A0A7X6W4E2-F1
#
_entry.id   AF-A0A7X6W4E2-F1
#
_cell.length_a   1.000
_cell.length_b   1.000
_cell.length_c   1.000
_cell.angle_alpha   90.00
_cell.angle_beta   90.00
_cell.angle_gamma   90.00
#
_symmetry.space_group_name_H-M   'P 1'
#
loop_
_entity.id
_entity.type
_entity.pdbx_description
1 polymer ?
#
loop_
_entity_poly.entity_id
_entity_poly.type
_entity_poly.pdbx_seq_one_letter_code
_entity_poly.pdbx_strand_id
1 'polypeptide(L)'
;MTELESEVERLTAALEVVSRYCALHVGDAPHADEKAARSPSHHRLLVLGPGCRRCDTLYDLVQRALLAGGYRNVSVERVKDLDGIAGFGPVLTPALVMDGTVIVAGRIPSGHDLQGILERHLGPPNPPEA
;
A
#
# COMPACT_ATOMS: atom_id res chain seq x y z
N MET A 1 23.26 -36.81 6.76
CA MET A 1 23.24 -35.38 7.16
C MET A 1 24.08 -34.66 6.12
N THR A 2 23.54 -34.50 4.91
CA THR A 2 24.31 -34.06 3.73
C THR A 2 23.41 -33.47 2.64
N GLU A 3 22.21 -34.03 2.42
CA GLU A 3 21.33 -33.57 1.34
C GLU A 3 20.53 -32.32 1.72
N LEU A 4 19.94 -32.29 2.92
CA LEU A 4 19.19 -31.14 3.40
C LEU A 4 20.09 -29.91 3.59
N GLU A 5 21.32 -30.11 4.09
CA GLU A 5 22.30 -29.03 4.27
C GLU A 5 22.73 -28.44 2.92
N SER A 6 22.97 -29.29 1.92
CA SER A 6 23.29 -28.84 0.56
C SER A 6 22.14 -28.06 -0.08
N GLU A 7 20.89 -28.45 0.18
CA GLU A 7 19.72 -27.72 -0.33
C GLU A 7 19.54 -26.37 0.36
N VAL A 8 19.74 -26.31 1.69
CA VAL A 8 19.71 -25.06 2.45
C VAL A 8 20.78 -24.09 1.95
N GLU A 9 21.99 -24.58 1.66
CA GLU A 9 23.07 -23.76 1.12
C GLU A 9 22.73 -23.21 -0.29
N ARG A 10 22.18 -24.05 -1.18
CA ARG A 10 21.71 -23.61 -2.50
C ARG A 10 20.62 -22.54 -2.42
N LEU A 11 19.63 -22.75 -1.56
CA LEU A 11 18.54 -21.79 -1.35
C LEU A 11 19.05 -20.48 -0.76
N THR A 12 20.02 -20.53 0.15
CA THR A 12 20.66 -19.34 0.74
C THR A 12 21.40 -18.54 -0.32
N ALA A 13 22.21 -19.18 -1.16
CA ALA A 13 22.92 -18.52 -2.25
C ALA A 13 21.96 -17.87 -3.26
N ALA A 14 20.85 -18.55 -3.59
CA ALA A 14 19.83 -17.97 -4.46
C ALA A 14 19.16 -16.73 -3.83
N LEU A 15 18.87 -16.79 -2.52
CA LEU A 15 18.28 -15.67 -1.79
C LEU A 15 19.24 -14.48 -1.70
N GLU A 16 20.54 -14.70 -1.53
CA GLU A 16 21.56 -13.64 -1.52
C GLU A 16 21.63 -12.91 -2.86
N VAL A 17 21.55 -13.63 -3.98
CA VAL A 17 21.50 -13.03 -5.32
C VAL A 17 20.25 -12.16 -5.48
N VAL A 18 19.09 -12.67 -5.07
CA VAL A 18 17.83 -11.91 -5.12
C VAL A 18 17.89 -10.69 -4.20
N SER A 19 18.40 -10.83 -2.98
CA SER A 19 18.59 -9.73 -2.03
C SER A 19 19.48 -8.64 -2.59
N ARG A 20 20.61 -9.00 -3.21
CA ARG A 20 21.51 -8.05 -3.87
C ARG A 20 20.86 -7.38 -5.08
N TYR A 21 20.14 -8.15 -5.91
CA TYR A 21 19.41 -7.61 -7.05
C TYR A 21 18.34 -6.61 -6.61
N CYS A 22 17.58 -6.97 -5.57
CA CYS A 22 16.62 -6.09 -4.92
C CYS A 22 17.32 -4.86 -4.32
N ALA A 23 18.45 -4.97 -3.62
CA ALA A 23 19.14 -3.80 -3.09
C ALA A 23 19.61 -2.80 -4.17
N LEU A 24 19.84 -3.28 -5.39
CA LEU A 24 20.20 -2.45 -6.53
C LEU A 24 18.99 -1.86 -7.27
N HIS A 25 17.77 -2.38 -7.06
CA HIS A 25 16.58 -2.03 -7.85
C HIS A 25 15.33 -1.67 -7.01
N VAL A 26 15.37 -1.93 -5.71
CA VAL A 26 14.44 -1.46 -4.67
C VAL A 26 15.07 -0.20 -4.09
N GLY A 27 15.16 0.83 -4.93
CA GLY A 27 15.78 2.11 -4.58
C GLY A 27 15.01 3.33 -5.07
N ASP A 28 14.13 3.17 -6.06
CA ASP A 28 13.43 4.28 -6.69
C ASP A 28 11.91 4.14 -6.59
N ALA A 29 11.42 3.85 -5.38
CA ALA A 29 10.09 4.34 -5.08
C ALA A 29 10.18 5.87 -4.95
N PRO A 30 9.44 6.66 -5.75
CA PRO A 30 9.32 8.10 -5.59
C PRO A 30 8.46 8.32 -4.36
N HIS A 31 9.03 8.09 -3.19
CA HIS A 31 8.62 8.77 -1.97
C HIS A 31 9.72 9.78 -1.71
N ALA A 32 9.64 10.86 -2.49
CA ALA A 32 10.09 12.16 -2.01
C ALA A 32 9.29 12.46 -0.73
N ASP A 33 9.73 11.87 0.38
CA ASP A 33 9.56 12.28 1.77
C ASP A 33 10.09 11.18 2.71
N GLU A 34 11.39 10.89 2.63
CA GLU A 34 12.13 10.16 3.68
C GLU A 34 12.12 10.92 5.04
N LYS A 35 11.41 12.06 5.18
CA LYS A 35 11.55 12.90 6.39
C LYS A 35 10.42 13.87 6.77
N ALA A 36 9.16 13.62 6.40
CA ALA A 36 8.03 14.40 6.92
C ALA A 36 7.30 13.65 8.06
N ALA A 37 7.79 13.83 9.28
CA ALA A 37 7.00 13.84 10.51
C ALA A 37 6.09 12.63 10.82
N ARG A 38 6.65 11.62 11.51
CA ARG A 38 5.89 10.79 12.46
C ARG A 38 5.33 11.67 13.58
N SER A 39 4.18 12.30 13.35
CA SER A 39 3.16 12.42 14.38
C SER A 39 2.21 11.23 14.19
N PRO A 40 1.89 10.44 15.23
CA PRO A 40 1.01 9.27 15.14
C PRO A 40 -0.46 9.62 14.84
N SER A 41 -0.72 10.80 14.29
CA SER A 41 -2.03 11.41 14.17
C SER A 41 -2.34 11.90 12.75
N HIS A 42 -1.58 11.54 11.70
CA HIS A 42 -1.97 11.82 10.31
C HIS A 42 -1.48 10.71 9.34
N HIS A 43 -2.39 10.15 8.55
CA HIS A 43 -2.10 9.09 7.58
C HIS A 43 -2.32 9.57 6.14
N ARG A 44 -1.55 9.02 5.21
CA ARG A 44 -1.65 9.31 3.77
C ARG A 44 -2.10 8.06 3.01
N LEU A 45 -3.24 8.18 2.34
CA LEU A 45 -3.85 7.14 1.53
C LEU A 45 -3.78 7.52 0.05
N LEU A 46 -3.23 6.64 -0.78
CA LEU A 46 -3.06 6.87 -2.21
C LEU A 46 -3.81 5.81 -3.00
N VAL A 47 -4.62 6.26 -3.95
CA VAL A 47 -5.26 5.39 -4.95
C VAL A 47 -4.44 5.46 -6.23
N LEU A 48 -3.80 4.35 -6.56
CA LEU A 48 -2.95 4.24 -7.74
C LEU A 48 -3.78 3.74 -8.92
N GLY A 49 -3.78 4.52 -10.01
CA GLY A 49 -4.27 4.05 -11.29
C GLY A 49 -4.52 5.17 -12.30
N PRO A 50 -4.50 4.86 -13.61
CA PRO A 50 -4.53 5.84 -14.69
C PRO A 50 -5.88 6.57 -14.86
N GLY A 51 -6.83 6.39 -13.93
CA GLY A 51 -8.13 7.07 -13.97
C GLY A 51 -9.24 6.32 -14.72
N CYS A 52 -9.19 4.99 -14.77
CA CYS A 52 -10.31 4.20 -15.29
C CYS A 52 -11.46 4.12 -14.26
N ARG A 53 -12.67 3.73 -14.70
CA ARG A 53 -13.87 3.64 -13.85
C ARG A 53 -13.67 2.82 -12.57
N ARG A 54 -12.84 1.78 -12.60
CA ARG A 54 -12.51 0.97 -11.42
C ARG A 54 -11.69 1.74 -10.38
N CYS A 55 -10.77 2.61 -10.83
CA CYS A 55 -9.99 3.48 -9.97
C CYS A 55 -10.87 4.56 -9.33
N ASP A 56 -11.89 5.05 -10.04
CA ASP A 56 -12.87 6.02 -9.51
C ASP A 56 -13.72 5.38 -8.42
N THR A 57 -14.26 4.19 -8.71
CA THR A 57 -15.03 3.43 -7.73
C THR A 57 -14.23 3.11 -6.46
N LEU A 58 -12.95 2.72 -6.59
CA LEU A 58 -12.10 2.49 -5.43
C LEU A 58 -11.90 3.77 -4.59
N TYR A 59 -11.67 4.91 -5.25
CA TYR A 59 -11.52 6.20 -4.57
C TYR A 59 -12.78 6.61 -3.81
N ASP A 60 -13.95 6.51 -4.44
CA ASP A 60 -15.23 6.84 -3.83
C ASP A 60 -15.54 5.91 -2.64
N LEU A 61 -15.23 4.61 -2.76
CA LEU A 61 -15.41 3.64 -1.68
C LEU A 61 -14.52 3.97 -0.49
N VAL A 62 -13.25 4.31 -0.72
CA VAL A 62 -12.31 4.71 0.33
C VAL A 62 -12.79 5.97 1.03
N GLN A 63 -13.21 7.00 0.30
CA GLN A 63 -13.75 8.22 0.90
C GLN A 63 -14.96 7.93 1.80
N ARG A 64 -15.92 7.14 1.31
CA ARG A 64 -17.10 6.77 2.11
C ARG A 64 -16.73 5.96 3.36
N ALA A 65 -15.79 5.02 3.24
CA ALA A 65 -15.35 4.21 4.37
C ALA A 65 -14.65 5.07 5.43
N LEU A 66 -13.84 6.05 5.01
CA LEU A 66 -13.17 6.98 5.93
C LEU A 66 -14.16 7.88 6.67
N LEU A 67 -15.15 8.43 5.94
CA LEU A 67 -16.22 9.23 6.53
C LEU A 67 -17.07 8.42 7.51
N ALA A 68 -17.45 7.20 7.13
CA ALA A 68 -18.25 6.32 7.99
C ALA A 68 -17.50 5.88 9.25
N GLY A 69 -16.18 5.72 9.16
CA GLY A 69 -15.32 5.35 10.29
C GLY A 69 -14.80 6.54 11.13
N GLY A 70 -15.20 7.78 10.82
CA GLY A 70 -14.79 8.95 11.60
C GLY A 70 -13.29 9.26 11.53
N TYR A 71 -12.60 8.82 10.47
CA TYR A 71 -11.16 9.02 10.32
C TYR A 71 -10.87 10.43 9.76
N ARG A 72 -10.72 11.42 10.64
CA ARG A 72 -10.51 12.83 10.26
C ARG A 72 -9.06 13.16 9.86
N ASN A 73 -8.11 12.33 10.26
CA ASN A 73 -6.69 12.60 10.04
C ASN A 73 -6.10 11.78 8.90
N VAL A 74 -6.90 11.50 7.87
CA VAL A 74 -6.49 10.70 6.73
C VAL A 74 -6.65 11.53 5.47
N SER A 75 -5.54 11.76 4.78
CA SER A 75 -5.54 12.39 3.46
C SER A 75 -5.69 11.33 2.37
N VAL A 76 -6.53 11.57 1.36
CA VAL A 76 -6.72 10.65 0.22
C VAL A 76 -6.40 11.34 -1.09
N GLU A 77 -5.39 10.85 -1.79
CA GLU A 77 -4.95 11.38 -3.08
C GLU A 77 -5.00 10.32 -4.18
N ARG A 78 -5.05 10.77 -5.43
CA ARG A 78 -5.07 9.90 -6.61
C ARG A 78 -3.79 10.06 -7.39
N VAL A 79 -3.04 8.97 -7.55
CA VAL A 79 -1.83 8.95 -8.37
C VAL A 79 -2.22 8.38 -9.73
N LYS A 80 -2.30 9.28 -10.72
CA LYS A 80 -2.63 8.94 -12.11
C LYS A 80 -1.41 8.83 -13.02
N ASP A 81 -0.32 9.44 -12.58
CA ASP A 81 0.94 9.48 -13.32
C ASP A 81 1.60 8.09 -13.33
N LEU A 82 2.11 7.69 -14.50
CA LEU A 82 2.69 6.35 -14.67
C LEU A 82 4.01 6.21 -13.91
N ASP A 83 4.83 7.25 -13.86
CA ASP A 83 6.10 7.23 -13.11
C ASP A 83 5.83 7.13 -11.61
N GLY A 84 4.85 7.90 -11.12
CA GLY A 84 4.37 7.81 -9.74
C GLY A 84 3.83 6.43 -9.37
N ILE A 85 3.17 5.71 -10.30
CA ILE A 85 2.69 4.34 -10.07
C ILE A 85 3.83 3.32 -10.12
N ALA A 86 4.71 3.41 -11.12
CA ALA A 86 5.84 2.49 -11.32
C ALA A 86 6.79 2.47 -10.12
N GLY A 87 6.87 3.62 -9.46
CA GLY A 87 7.52 3.78 -8.18
C GLY A 87 7.12 2.83 -7.06
N PHE A 88 5.86 2.39 -7.02
CA PHE A 88 5.42 1.41 -6.02
C PHE A 88 5.79 -0.03 -6.37
N GLY A 89 6.55 -0.24 -7.44
CA GLY A 89 6.94 -1.54 -7.96
C GLY A 89 5.91 -2.13 -8.94
N PRO A 90 6.06 -3.43 -9.30
CA PRO A 90 5.15 -4.12 -10.22
C PRO A 90 3.80 -4.40 -9.53
N VAL A 91 2.97 -3.37 -9.40
CA VAL A 91 1.64 -3.45 -8.78
C VAL A 91 0.56 -3.53 -9.84
N LEU A 92 -0.43 -4.39 -9.62
CA LEU A 92 -1.63 -4.40 -10.43
C LEU A 92 -2.53 -3.22 -10.03
N THR A 93 -2.88 -2.38 -10.99
CA THR A 93 -3.83 -1.28 -10.77
C THR A 93 -5.27 -1.76 -11.06
N PRO A 94 -6.28 -1.26 -10.33
CA PRO A 94 -6.21 -0.25 -9.27
C PRO A 94 -5.57 -0.79 -7.98
N ALA A 95 -4.77 0.04 -7.32
CA ALA A 95 -4.15 -0.29 -6.03
C ALA A 95 -4.43 0.79 -4.97
N LEU A 96 -4.44 0.38 -3.71
CA LEU A 96 -4.58 1.24 -2.54
C LEU A 96 -3.30 1.15 -1.72
N VAL A 97 -2.74 2.30 -1.38
CA VAL A 97 -1.53 2.44 -0.60
C VAL A 97 -1.83 3.26 0.65
N MET A 98 -1.29 2.86 1.79
CA MET A 98 -1.31 3.62 3.02
C MET A 98 0.11 3.83 3.52
N ASP A 99 0.48 5.09 3.76
CA ASP A 99 1.80 5.50 4.27
C ASP A 99 2.96 4.85 3.50
N GLY A 100 2.80 4.79 2.17
CA GLY A 100 3.75 4.19 1.23
C GLY A 100 3.73 2.67 1.12
N THR A 101 2.89 1.98 1.89
CA THR A 101 2.70 0.53 1.81
C THR A 101 1.46 0.16 0.99
N VAL A 102 1.62 -0.73 0.01
CA VAL A 102 0.48 -1.26 -0.78
C VAL A 102 -0.35 -2.21 0.10
N ILE A 103 -1.61 -1.87 0.34
CA ILE A 103 -2.55 -2.64 1.17
C ILE A 103 -3.59 -3.39 0.34
N VAL A 104 -3.85 -2.93 -0.89
CA VAL A 104 -4.71 -3.60 -1.88
C VAL A 104 -4.10 -3.44 -3.26
N ALA A 105 -4.09 -4.51 -4.07
CA ALA A 105 -3.63 -4.46 -5.45
C ALA A 105 -4.58 -5.25 -6.37
N GLY A 106 -4.82 -4.72 -7.57
CA GLY A 106 -5.50 -5.39 -8.68
C GLY A 106 -6.99 -5.64 -8.51
N ARG A 107 -7.62 -5.16 -7.43
CA ARG A 107 -9.04 -5.43 -7.15
C ARG A 107 -9.71 -4.29 -6.39
N ILE A 108 -11.04 -4.26 -6.45
CA ILE A 108 -11.87 -3.40 -5.61
C ILE A 108 -12.42 -4.26 -4.47
N PRO A 109 -12.04 -4.00 -3.20
CA PRO A 109 -12.57 -4.73 -2.05
C PRO A 109 -14.06 -4.41 -1.86
N SER A 110 -14.79 -5.31 -1.21
CA SER A 110 -16.15 -5.01 -0.75
C SER A 110 -16.09 -3.97 0.38
N GLY A 111 -17.21 -3.30 0.68
CA GLY A 111 -17.26 -2.31 1.75
C GLY A 111 -16.82 -2.87 3.12
N HIS A 112 -17.22 -4.10 3.43
CA HIS A 112 -16.82 -4.78 4.66
C HIS A 112 -15.33 -5.14 4.68
N ASP A 113 -14.78 -5.67 3.58
CA ASP A 113 -13.34 -5.98 3.49
C ASP A 113 -12.50 -4.71 3.60
N LEU A 114 -12.96 -3.62 2.97
CA LEU A 114 -12.31 -2.33 3.04
C LEU A 114 -12.27 -1.77 4.47
N GLN A 115 -13.37 -1.87 5.23
CA GLN A 115 -13.41 -1.49 6.64
C GLN A 115 -12.39 -2.30 7.46
N GLY A 116 -12.40 -3.63 7.33
CA GLY A 116 -11.43 -4.48 8.03
C GLY A 116 -9.98 -4.21 7.63
N ILE A 117 -9.72 -3.83 6.38
CA ILE A 117 -8.39 -3.36 5.94
C ILE A 117 -8.04 -2.06 6.67
N LEU A 118 -8.91 -1.04 6.62
CA LEU A 118 -8.65 0.25 7.25
C LEU A 118 -8.46 0.12 8.77
N GLU A 119 -9.27 -0.67 9.45
CA GLU A 119 -9.19 -0.89 10.90
C GLU A 119 -7.86 -1.50 11.34
N ARG A 120 -7.33 -2.44 10.56
CA ARG A 120 -6.04 -3.07 10.85
C ARG A 120 -4.87 -2.09 10.79
N HIS A 121 -5.00 -0.99 10.04
CA HIS A 121 -3.92 -0.02 9.87
C HIS A 121 -4.15 1.30 10.60
N LEU A 122 -5.39 1.76 10.72
CA LEU A 122 -5.78 3.04 11.35
C LEU A 122 -6.30 2.88 12.79
N GLY A 123 -6.60 1.65 13.22
CA GLY A 123 -7.26 1.38 14.49
C GLY A 123 -8.79 1.35 14.37
N PRO A 124 -9.53 1.19 15.49
CA PRO A 124 -10.98 1.08 15.47
C PRO A 124 -11.62 2.39 14.95
N PRO A 125 -12.79 2.31 14.28
CA PRO A 125 -13.49 3.48 13.78
C PRO A 125 -13.88 4.39 14.94
N ASN A 126 -13.64 5.69 14.79
CA ASN A 126 -14.16 6.68 15.73
C ASN A 126 -15.67 6.78 15.51
N PRO A 127 -16.49 6.70 16.57
CA PRO A 127 -17.92 6.84 16.43
C PRO A 127 -18.23 8.22 15.82
N PRO A 128 -19.25 8.32 14.94
CA PRO A 128 -19.68 9.61 14.45
C PRO A 128 -20.08 10.46 15.67
N GLU A 129 -19.39 11.58 15.87
CA GLU A 129 -19.80 12.58 16.85
C GLU A 129 -21.23 12.98 16.51
N ALA A 130 -22.14 12.64 17.42
CA ALA A 130 -23.59 12.84 17.30
C ALA A 130 -23.98 14.32 17.18
#